data_AF-A0A7S2Y6Y0-F1
#
_entry.id   AF-A0A7S2Y6Y0-F1
#
_cell.length_a   1.000
_cell.length_b   1.000
_cell.length_c   1.000
_cell.angle_alpha   90.00
_cell.angle_beta   90.00
_cell.angle_gamma   90.00
#
_symmetry.space_group_name_H-M   'P 1'
#
loop_
_entity.id
_entity.type
_entity.pdbx_description
1 polymer ?
#
loop_
_entity_poly.entity_id
_entity_poly.type
_entity_poly.pdbx_seq_one_letter_code
_entity_poly.pdbx_strand_id
1 'polypeptide(L)'
;LPPSIRARFTELHVDEILDPLELRIIAGRYIGSCLGGEVTAPENSELVGNIVSFYLKSRILADRVLVDGSGHKPRYTLRSLTRALTATKKFVEEQRMNIRRALVEGFELTFQGSLDDPSTSELLNLLGRYLADGLTTKERDHPGRSPGGRGQSDHYVLVKPFWIEKGPQKPVDWSEPGEKQLSTFILTPTTRRNLRRLARAISSGPWPILLEGPTSAGKTTLVEYTAALCGHKVIRINNHEHTDIQEYTGRFTSDDNGKLGFKDGLLVRALRNGYWVILDELNLAPTEVL
;
A
#
# COMPACT_ATOMS: atom_id res chain seq x y z
N LEU A 1 22.59 6.00 -19.95
CA LEU A 1 23.38 7.10 -20.57
C LEU A 1 24.09 6.57 -21.81
N PRO A 2 24.11 7.31 -22.93
CA PRO A 2 24.91 6.96 -24.10
C PRO A 2 26.38 6.71 -23.74
N PRO A 3 27.07 5.73 -24.35
CA PRO A 3 28.47 5.42 -24.04
C PRO A 3 29.42 6.63 -24.12
N SER A 4 29.18 7.53 -25.08
CA SER A 4 29.93 8.78 -25.27
C SER A 4 29.83 9.75 -24.09
N ILE A 5 28.73 9.71 -23.35
CA ILE A 5 28.53 10.48 -22.13
C ILE A 5 29.12 9.72 -20.94
N ARG A 6 28.86 8.42 -20.83
CA ARG A 6 29.39 7.57 -19.75
C ARG A 6 30.92 7.64 -19.66
N ALA A 7 31.62 7.61 -20.80
CA ALA A 7 33.07 7.71 -20.87
C ALA A 7 33.66 9.04 -20.36
N ARG A 8 32.83 10.09 -20.20
CA ARG A 8 33.25 11.40 -19.65
C ARG A 8 33.12 11.48 -18.13
N PHE A 9 32.56 10.46 -17.49
CA PHE A 9 32.34 10.40 -16.06
C PHE A 9 33.00 9.17 -15.46
N THR A 10 33.36 9.27 -14.18
CA THR A 10 33.74 8.10 -13.38
C THR A 10 32.48 7.47 -12.80
N GLU A 11 32.28 6.18 -13.05
CA GLU A 11 31.12 5.45 -12.54
C GLU A 11 31.45 4.79 -11.20
N LEU A 12 30.67 5.13 -10.17
CA LEU A 12 30.71 4.46 -8.88
C LEU A 12 29.50 3.54 -8.77
N HIS A 13 29.76 2.24 -8.62
CA HIS A 13 28.72 1.25 -8.43
C HIS A 13 28.46 1.09 -6.93
N VAL A 14 27.19 1.15 -6.53
CA VAL A 14 26.77 0.97 -5.15
C VAL A 14 26.13 -0.41 -5.05
N ASP A 15 26.84 -1.33 -4.42
CA ASP A 15 26.33 -2.66 -4.15
C ASP A 15 25.24 -2.65 -3.08
N GLU A 16 24.45 -3.71 -3.08
CA GLU A 16 23.39 -3.84 -2.10
C GLU A 16 23.93 -4.29 -0.74
N ILE A 17 23.42 -3.67 0.33
CA ILE A 17 23.81 -3.99 1.70
C ILE A 17 23.19 -5.34 2.10
N LEU A 18 24.04 -6.33 2.32
CA LEU A 18 23.65 -7.68 2.75
C LEU A 18 24.22 -8.07 4.11
N ASP A 19 25.16 -7.29 4.66
CA ASP A 19 25.76 -7.59 5.94
C ASP A 19 24.70 -7.53 7.06
N PRO A 20 24.53 -8.60 7.85
CA PRO A 20 23.52 -8.62 8.90
C PRO A 20 23.70 -7.53 9.95
N LEU A 21 24.93 -7.13 10.30
CA LEU A 21 25.16 -6.11 11.33
C LEU A 21 24.72 -4.73 10.81
N GLU A 22 25.08 -4.38 9.57
CA GLU A 22 24.63 -3.15 8.92
C GLU A 22 23.11 -3.10 8.78
N LEU A 23 22.48 -4.22 8.37
CA LEU A 23 21.03 -4.33 8.27
C LEU A 23 20.34 -4.16 9.63
N ARG A 24 20.96 -4.63 10.73
CA ARG A 24 20.42 -4.44 12.08
C ARG A 24 20.47 -2.97 12.50
N ILE A 25 21.53 -2.23 12.16
CA ILE A 25 21.60 -0.78 12.41
C ILE A 25 20.47 -0.06 11.68
N ILE A 26 20.25 -0.39 10.41
CA ILE A 26 19.16 0.19 9.61
C ILE A 26 17.81 -0.15 10.23
N ALA A 27 17.52 -1.43 10.48
CA ALA A 27 16.25 -1.87 11.04
C ALA A 27 15.98 -1.26 12.42
N GLY A 28 16.98 -1.27 13.31
CA GLY A 28 16.93 -0.65 14.63
C GLY A 28 16.60 0.83 14.58
N ARG A 29 17.15 1.57 13.61
CA ARG A 29 16.85 3.00 13.42
C ARG A 29 15.40 3.26 13.01
N TYR A 30 14.79 2.38 12.21
CA TYR A 30 13.40 2.54 11.78
C TYR A 30 12.39 2.24 12.89
N ILE A 31 12.63 1.19 13.69
CA ILE A 31 11.64 0.71 14.67
C ILE A 31 12.00 1.02 16.12
N GLY A 32 13.17 1.63 16.39
CA GLY A 32 13.65 1.87 17.75
C GLY A 32 12.63 2.64 18.61
N SER A 33 11.97 3.65 18.04
CA SER A 33 10.90 4.40 18.73
C SER A 33 9.65 3.56 19.03
N CYS A 34 9.48 2.43 18.36
CA CYS A 34 8.33 1.54 18.51
C CYS A 34 8.55 0.42 19.53
N LEU A 35 9.79 0.17 19.96
CA LEU A 35 10.12 -0.94 20.88
C LEU A 35 9.70 -0.68 22.34
N GLY A 36 9.44 0.58 22.70
CA GLY A 36 9.05 0.99 24.05
C GLY A 36 10.20 0.92 25.06
N GLY A 37 10.23 1.85 26.02
CA GLY A 37 11.31 1.95 27.01
C GLY A 37 12.62 2.53 26.45
N GLU A 38 13.58 2.82 27.32
CA GLU A 38 14.94 3.25 26.93
C GLU A 38 15.73 2.05 26.38
N VAL A 39 15.42 1.63 25.16
CA VAL A 39 16.28 0.69 24.43
C VAL A 39 17.47 1.48 23.89
N THR A 40 18.59 1.42 24.60
CA THR A 40 19.82 2.17 24.25
C THR A 40 20.50 1.67 22.97
N ALA A 41 20.25 0.43 22.55
CA ALA A 41 20.81 -0.18 21.35
C ALA A 41 19.77 -1.09 20.64
N PRO A 42 18.80 -0.53 19.91
CA PRO A 42 17.72 -1.31 19.27
C PRO A 42 18.24 -2.35 18.28
N GLU A 43 19.36 -2.10 17.62
CA GLU A 43 20.04 -3.02 16.70
C GLU A 43 20.40 -4.36 17.35
N ASN A 44 20.68 -4.36 18.65
CA ASN A 44 21.04 -5.57 19.40
C ASN A 44 19.83 -6.39 19.86
N SER A 45 18.62 -5.85 19.73
CA SER A 45 17.40 -6.55 20.12
C SER A 45 17.18 -7.83 19.29
N GLU A 46 16.57 -8.82 19.94
CA GLU A 46 16.17 -10.08 19.29
C GLU A 46 15.18 -9.83 18.15
N LEU A 47 14.24 -8.90 18.34
CA LEU A 47 13.25 -8.55 17.32
C LEU A 47 13.91 -8.01 16.04
N VAL A 48 14.91 -7.14 16.17
CA VAL A 48 15.68 -6.64 15.02
C VAL A 48 16.50 -7.76 14.37
N GLY A 49 17.07 -8.68 15.16
CA GLY A 49 17.71 -9.88 14.63
C GLY A 49 16.77 -10.75 13.80
N ASN A 50 15.52 -10.94 14.27
CA ASN A 50 14.50 -11.70 13.57
C ASN A 50 14.02 -11.02 12.29
N ILE A 51 13.91 -9.69 12.27
CA ILE A 51 13.61 -8.88 11.09
C ILE A 51 14.66 -9.08 9.99
N VAL A 52 15.94 -8.96 10.35
CA VAL A 52 17.05 -9.13 9.39
C VAL A 52 17.12 -10.58 8.91
N SER A 53 16.92 -11.54 9.80
CA SER A 53 16.86 -12.96 9.45
C SER A 53 15.72 -13.28 8.50
N PHE A 54 14.53 -12.73 8.73
CA PHE A 54 13.40 -12.83 7.81
C PHE A 54 13.80 -12.29 6.44
N TYR A 55 14.25 -11.03 6.37
CA TYR A 55 14.59 -10.36 5.11
C TYR A 55 15.62 -11.14 4.27
N LEU A 56 16.73 -11.56 4.87
CA LEU A 56 17.77 -12.32 4.17
C LEU A 56 17.24 -13.68 3.69
N LYS A 57 16.45 -14.38 4.50
CA LYS A 57 15.82 -15.64 4.09
C LYS A 57 14.77 -15.44 2.99
N SER A 58 14.00 -14.36 3.02
CA SER A 58 13.04 -14.03 1.95
C SER A 58 13.75 -13.87 0.62
N ARG A 59 14.95 -13.27 0.60
CA ARG A 59 15.76 -13.15 -0.62
C ARG A 59 16.24 -14.51 -1.13
N ILE A 60 16.70 -15.38 -0.24
CA ILE A 60 17.09 -16.75 -0.61
C ILE A 60 15.88 -17.51 -1.18
N LEU A 61 14.69 -17.38 -0.60
CA LEU A 61 13.48 -17.98 -1.13
C LEU A 61 13.08 -17.38 -2.49
N ALA A 62 13.22 -16.06 -2.65
CA ALA A 62 12.95 -15.37 -3.91
C ALA A 62 13.79 -15.90 -5.08
N ASP A 63 15.07 -16.21 -4.84
CA ASP A 63 15.94 -16.76 -5.88
C ASP A 63 15.71 -18.26 -6.14
N ARG A 64 15.04 -18.98 -5.24
CA ARG A 64 14.92 -20.45 -5.31
C ARG A 64 13.53 -20.94 -5.71
N VAL A 65 12.49 -20.38 -5.11
CA VAL A 65 11.14 -20.99 -5.12
C VAL A 65 10.00 -20.00 -5.29
N LEU A 66 10.15 -18.74 -4.86
CA LEU A 66 9.03 -17.80 -4.91
C LEU A 66 8.86 -17.26 -6.33
N VAL A 67 7.61 -17.17 -6.76
CA VAL A 67 7.21 -16.59 -8.04
C VAL A 67 5.98 -15.70 -7.87
N ASP A 68 5.82 -14.76 -8.80
CA ASP A 68 4.59 -13.99 -8.97
C ASP A 68 3.55 -14.75 -9.80
N GLY A 69 2.38 -14.15 -9.99
CA GLY A 69 1.30 -14.71 -10.81
C GLY A 69 1.66 -14.93 -12.29
N SER A 70 2.79 -14.40 -12.77
CA SER A 70 3.33 -14.60 -14.12
C SER A 70 4.54 -15.55 -14.15
N GLY A 71 4.90 -16.15 -13.02
CA GLY A 71 6.04 -17.07 -12.92
C GLY A 71 7.40 -16.39 -12.80
N HIS A 72 7.46 -15.05 -12.67
CA HIS A 72 8.72 -14.36 -12.47
C HIS A 72 9.11 -14.33 -10.99
N LYS A 73 10.42 -14.40 -10.71
CA LYS A 73 10.91 -14.30 -9.35
C LYS A 73 10.72 -12.88 -8.79
N PRO A 74 10.26 -12.74 -7.53
CA PRO A 74 10.17 -11.43 -6.90
C PRO A 74 11.58 -10.88 -6.61
N ARG A 75 11.73 -9.55 -6.59
CA ARG A 75 13.00 -8.90 -6.22
C ARG A 75 12.85 -8.13 -4.91
N TYR A 76 13.35 -8.70 -3.83
CA TYR A 76 13.40 -8.02 -2.53
C TYR A 76 14.71 -7.25 -2.38
N THR A 77 14.58 -5.93 -2.23
CA THR A 77 15.74 -5.04 -2.07
C THR A 77 15.75 -4.38 -0.69
N LEU A 78 16.80 -3.62 -0.37
CA LEU A 78 16.81 -2.76 0.83
C LEU A 78 15.60 -1.80 0.87
N ARG A 79 15.07 -1.42 -0.30
CA ARG A 79 13.83 -0.63 -0.41
C ARG A 79 12.62 -1.41 0.08
N SER A 80 12.55 -2.73 -0.18
CA SER A 80 11.48 -3.58 0.33
C SER A 80 11.53 -3.66 1.86
N LEU A 81 12.71 -3.83 2.44
CA LEU A 81 12.89 -3.85 3.90
C LEU A 81 12.47 -2.50 4.53
N THR A 82 13.01 -1.39 4.02
CA THR A 82 12.72 -0.05 4.57
C THR A 82 11.26 0.35 4.40
N ARG A 83 10.59 -0.04 3.30
CA ARG A 83 9.13 0.16 3.13
C ARG A 83 8.33 -0.63 4.16
N ALA A 84 8.67 -1.90 4.38
CA ALA A 84 7.99 -2.72 5.39
C ALA A 84 8.13 -2.10 6.80
N LEU A 85 9.34 -1.68 7.17
CA LEU A 85 9.61 -1.03 8.45
C LEU A 85 8.93 0.33 8.59
N THR A 86 8.84 1.10 7.51
CA THR A 86 8.09 2.37 7.49
C THR A 86 6.60 2.12 7.73
N ALA A 87 6.02 1.12 7.06
CA ALA A 87 4.63 0.73 7.27
C ALA A 87 4.40 0.22 8.70
N THR A 88 5.30 -0.60 9.24
CA THR A 88 5.27 -1.05 10.63
C THR A 88 5.25 0.12 11.60
N LYS A 89 6.15 1.09 11.44
CA LYS A 89 6.20 2.28 12.30
C LYS A 89 4.86 3.01 12.29
N LYS A 90 4.27 3.23 11.11
CA LYS A 90 2.94 3.85 10.99
C LYS A 90 1.84 3.04 11.66
N PHE A 91 1.84 1.71 11.51
CA PHE A 91 0.85 0.87 12.19
C PHE A 91 0.97 0.91 13.72
N VAL A 92 2.17 1.09 14.26
CA VAL A 92 2.34 1.31 15.71
C VAL A 92 1.86 2.71 16.11
N GLU A 93 2.29 3.75 15.40
CA GLU A 93 2.05 5.14 15.77
C GLU A 93 0.61 5.59 15.54
N GLU A 94 0.06 5.31 14.36
CA GLU A 94 -1.26 5.77 13.93
C GLU A 94 -2.35 4.74 14.28
N GLN A 95 -2.14 3.46 13.94
CA GLN A 95 -3.14 2.40 14.19
C GLN A 95 -3.07 1.82 15.61
N ARG A 96 -2.11 2.25 16.44
CA ARG A 96 -1.93 1.81 17.84
C ARG A 96 -1.83 0.29 17.97
N MET A 97 -1.22 -0.37 16.99
CA MET A 97 -1.00 -1.81 17.00
C MET A 97 0.20 -2.17 17.87
N ASN A 98 0.18 -3.36 18.47
CA ASN A 98 1.39 -3.97 19.03
C ASN A 98 2.44 -4.11 17.93
N ILE A 99 3.71 -3.84 18.26
CA ILE A 99 4.85 -3.93 17.33
C ILE A 99 4.92 -5.26 16.56
N ARG A 100 4.71 -6.41 17.20
CA ARG A 100 4.77 -7.72 16.51
C ARG A 100 3.69 -7.81 15.43
N ARG A 101 2.47 -7.35 15.74
CA ARG A 101 1.38 -7.32 14.77
C ARG A 101 1.67 -6.33 13.64
N ALA A 102 2.14 -5.13 13.98
CA ALA A 102 2.51 -4.11 13.00
C ALA A 102 3.64 -4.59 12.06
N LEU A 103 4.57 -5.40 12.56
CA LEU A 103 5.59 -6.08 11.75
C LEU A 103 4.94 -7.04 10.77
N VAL A 104 4.07 -7.94 11.24
CA VAL A 104 3.34 -8.86 10.34
C VAL A 104 2.62 -8.08 9.23
N GLU A 105 1.84 -7.05 9.57
CA GLU A 105 1.08 -6.29 8.58
C GLU A 105 2.00 -5.52 7.61
N GLY A 106 3.08 -4.89 8.09
CA GLY A 106 4.03 -4.14 7.26
C GLY A 106 4.84 -5.03 6.31
N PHE A 107 5.24 -6.21 6.78
CA PHE A 107 5.97 -7.18 5.97
C PHE A 107 5.07 -7.90 4.98
N GLU A 108 3.84 -8.28 5.35
CA GLU A 108 2.88 -8.81 4.39
C GLU A 108 2.55 -7.77 3.30
N LEU A 109 2.39 -6.48 3.65
CA LEU A 109 2.16 -5.42 2.67
C LEU A 109 3.25 -5.36 1.59
N THR A 110 4.52 -5.56 1.96
CA THR A 110 5.64 -5.31 1.06
C THR A 110 6.16 -6.57 0.37
N PHE A 111 6.11 -7.72 1.03
CA PHE A 111 6.68 -8.96 0.51
C PHE A 111 5.64 -9.89 -0.13
N GLN A 112 4.36 -9.79 0.24
CA GLN A 112 3.33 -10.67 -0.33
C GLN A 112 2.76 -10.18 -1.66
N GLY A 113 2.82 -8.87 -1.93
CA GLY A 113 1.93 -8.19 -2.87
C GLY A 113 1.80 -8.80 -4.27
N SER A 114 2.89 -9.29 -4.85
CA SER A 114 2.91 -9.85 -6.22
C SER A 114 2.93 -11.37 -6.27
N LEU A 115 3.03 -12.06 -5.13
CA LEU A 115 3.23 -13.51 -5.11
C LEU A 115 1.98 -14.29 -5.52
N ASP A 116 2.18 -15.44 -6.15
CA ASP A 116 1.13 -16.44 -6.33
C ASP A 116 0.74 -17.09 -4.97
N ASP A 117 -0.32 -17.90 -4.97
CA ASP A 117 -0.85 -18.51 -3.73
C ASP A 117 0.14 -19.50 -3.06
N PRO A 118 0.83 -20.39 -3.80
CA PRO A 118 1.89 -21.24 -3.24
C PRO A 118 3.05 -20.45 -2.62
N SER A 119 3.62 -19.48 -3.34
CA SER A 119 4.74 -18.66 -2.87
C SER A 119 4.32 -17.79 -1.69
N THR A 120 3.09 -17.28 -1.72
CA THR A 120 2.47 -16.58 -0.59
C THR A 120 2.49 -17.47 0.66
N SER A 121 2.07 -18.73 0.52
CA SER A 121 2.01 -19.66 1.66
C SER A 121 3.40 -19.91 2.25
N GLU A 122 4.42 -20.09 1.42
CA GLU A 122 5.80 -20.29 1.85
C GLU A 122 6.37 -19.05 2.56
N LEU A 123 6.14 -17.86 1.99
CA LEU A 123 6.54 -16.60 2.62
C LEU A 123 5.83 -16.38 3.96
N LEU A 124 4.54 -16.68 4.06
CA LEU A 124 3.76 -16.52 5.30
C LEU A 124 4.22 -17.51 6.38
N ASN A 125 4.67 -18.72 6.01
CA ASN A 125 5.30 -19.65 6.95
C ASN A 125 6.61 -19.08 7.51
N LEU A 126 7.46 -18.50 6.66
CA LEU A 126 8.68 -17.84 7.09
C LEU A 126 8.38 -16.65 8.02
N LEU A 127 7.39 -15.83 7.64
CA LEU A 127 6.95 -14.67 8.42
C LEU A 127 6.42 -15.10 9.78
N GLY A 128 5.65 -16.20 9.82
CA GLY A 128 5.15 -16.82 11.04
C GLY A 128 6.25 -17.16 12.03
N ARG A 129 7.32 -17.81 11.53
CA ARG A 129 8.45 -18.27 12.33
C ARG A 129 9.27 -17.12 12.94
N TYR A 130 9.46 -16.03 12.19
CA TYR A 130 10.37 -14.95 12.61
C TYR A 130 9.66 -13.76 13.27
N LEU A 131 8.47 -13.39 12.79
CA LEU A 131 7.83 -12.13 13.15
C LEU A 131 6.48 -12.30 13.85
N ALA A 132 5.83 -13.46 13.71
CA ALA A 132 4.51 -13.71 14.29
C ALA A 132 4.51 -14.65 15.49
N ASP A 133 5.67 -14.93 16.09
CA ASP A 133 5.73 -15.77 17.28
C ASP A 133 4.84 -15.21 18.40
N GLY A 134 4.02 -16.08 19.00
CA GLY A 134 3.02 -15.72 20.02
C GLY A 134 1.77 -14.95 19.54
N LEU A 135 1.63 -14.62 18.24
CA LEU A 135 0.45 -13.91 17.72
C LEU A 135 -0.69 -14.86 17.36
N THR A 136 -1.83 -14.69 18.02
CA THR A 136 -3.07 -15.43 17.72
C THR A 136 -3.82 -14.81 16.54
N THR A 137 -4.67 -15.60 15.89
CA THR A 137 -5.58 -15.11 14.82
C THR A 137 -6.49 -13.99 15.33
N LYS A 138 -6.97 -14.08 16.58
CA LYS A 138 -7.80 -13.05 17.20
C LYS A 138 -7.08 -11.72 17.32
N GLU A 139 -5.81 -11.73 17.70
CA GLU A 139 -5.00 -10.50 17.79
C GLU A 139 -4.73 -9.90 16.41
N ARG A 140 -4.52 -10.72 15.38
CA ARG A 140 -4.38 -10.26 13.99
C ARG A 140 -5.64 -9.55 13.48
N ASP A 141 -6.82 -9.99 13.91
CA ASP A 141 -8.12 -9.45 13.50
C ASP A 141 -8.68 -8.36 14.44
N HIS A 142 -8.06 -8.15 15.59
CA HIS A 142 -8.50 -7.14 16.55
C HIS A 142 -8.12 -5.74 16.08
N PRO A 143 -9.03 -4.78 15.85
CA PRO A 143 -8.62 -3.44 15.47
C PRO A 143 -7.83 -2.77 16.60
N GLY A 144 -6.84 -1.95 16.25
CA GLY A 144 -6.22 -1.07 17.26
C GLY A 144 -7.19 0.03 17.71
N ARG A 145 -6.72 0.94 18.57
CA ARG A 145 -7.52 2.12 18.95
C ARG A 145 -7.63 3.07 17.75
N SER A 146 -8.76 3.75 17.61
CA SER A 146 -8.93 4.78 16.58
C SER A 146 -7.80 5.81 16.67
N PRO A 147 -7.13 6.18 15.56
CA PRO A 147 -6.00 7.11 15.56
C PRO A 147 -6.34 8.45 16.20
N GLY A 148 -7.56 8.94 16.02
CA GLY A 148 -8.07 10.20 16.60
C GLY A 148 -8.43 10.14 18.10
N GLY A 149 -8.31 8.98 18.75
CA GLY A 149 -8.67 8.81 20.16
C GLY A 149 -10.17 8.90 20.43
N ARG A 150 -10.56 9.09 21.70
CA ARG A 150 -11.97 9.06 22.14
C ARG A 150 -12.83 10.23 21.62
N GLY A 151 -12.21 11.33 21.19
CA GLY A 151 -12.92 12.55 20.77
C GLY A 151 -13.03 12.76 19.25
N GLN A 152 -12.29 11.98 18.44
CA GLN A 152 -12.26 12.12 16.98
C GLN A 152 -12.60 10.80 16.27
N SER A 153 -13.36 9.91 16.93
CA SER A 153 -13.78 8.65 16.33
C SER A 153 -14.58 8.84 15.05
N ASP A 154 -15.26 9.98 14.87
CA ASP A 154 -16.03 10.28 13.67
C ASP A 154 -15.16 10.68 12.46
N HIS A 155 -13.85 10.91 12.64
CA HIS A 155 -12.92 11.18 11.54
C HIS A 155 -12.34 9.92 10.88
N TYR A 156 -12.65 8.74 11.40
CA TYR A 156 -12.13 7.47 10.90
C TYR A 156 -13.23 6.43 10.73
N VAL A 157 -13.16 5.68 9.64
CA VAL A 157 -14.01 4.51 9.40
C VAL A 157 -13.19 3.24 9.64
N LEU A 158 -13.78 2.27 10.33
CA LEU A 158 -13.15 0.97 10.55
C LEU A 158 -13.42 0.04 9.36
N VAL A 159 -12.42 -0.14 8.50
CA VAL A 159 -12.41 -1.21 7.50
C VAL A 159 -11.60 -2.37 8.08
N LYS A 160 -12.30 -3.26 8.78
CA LYS A 160 -11.68 -4.19 9.73
C LYS A 160 -10.45 -4.93 9.14
N PRO A 161 -9.31 -4.92 9.84
CA PRO A 161 -9.06 -4.34 11.17
C PRO A 161 -8.40 -2.95 11.15
N PHE A 162 -8.41 -2.25 10.02
CA PHE A 162 -7.69 -0.99 9.82
C PHE A 162 -8.62 0.22 9.92
N TRP A 163 -8.15 1.28 10.58
CA TRP A 163 -8.81 2.57 10.56
C TRP A 163 -8.35 3.36 9.34
N ILE A 164 -9.31 3.85 8.56
CA ILE A 164 -9.08 4.69 7.38
C ILE A 164 -9.71 6.05 7.65
N GLU A 165 -9.03 7.13 7.28
CA GLU A 165 -9.57 8.49 7.40
C GLU A 165 -10.90 8.59 6.64
N LYS A 166 -11.90 9.21 7.27
CA LYS A 166 -13.23 9.42 6.70
C LYS A 166 -13.18 10.60 5.74
N GLY A 167 -13.73 10.42 4.54
CA GLY A 167 -13.88 11.49 3.58
C GLY A 167 -15.06 12.43 3.90
N PRO A 168 -15.21 13.50 3.11
CA PRO A 168 -16.23 14.53 3.36
C PRO A 168 -17.66 14.08 3.05
N GLN A 169 -17.84 12.95 2.35
CA GLN A 169 -19.16 12.41 2.01
C GLN A 169 -19.66 11.46 3.10
N LYS A 170 -20.97 11.25 3.16
CA LYS A 170 -21.56 10.24 4.05
C LYS A 170 -21.06 8.85 3.62
N PRO A 171 -20.44 8.06 4.53
CA PRO A 171 -20.09 6.67 4.25
C PRO A 171 -21.29 5.85 3.78
N VAL A 172 -21.09 5.04 2.75
CA VAL A 172 -22.12 4.13 2.22
C VAL A 172 -21.52 2.73 2.07
N ASP A 173 -22.13 1.75 2.73
CA ASP A 173 -21.79 0.34 2.55
C ASP A 173 -22.68 -0.27 1.46
N TRP A 174 -22.10 -0.55 0.29
CA TRP A 174 -22.83 -1.17 -0.83
C TRP A 174 -23.15 -2.66 -0.61
N SER A 175 -22.58 -3.28 0.44
CA SER A 175 -22.86 -4.66 0.80
C SER A 175 -24.13 -4.80 1.66
N GLU A 176 -24.57 -3.70 2.29
CA GLU A 176 -25.85 -3.66 2.97
C GLU A 176 -27.00 -3.45 1.97
N PRO A 177 -28.20 -4.03 2.23
CA PRO A 177 -29.36 -3.83 1.36
C PRO A 177 -29.79 -2.35 1.38
N GLY A 178 -29.85 -1.72 0.20
CA GLY A 178 -30.39 -0.36 0.08
C GLY A 178 -31.92 -0.31 0.15
N GLU A 179 -32.52 0.82 -0.24
CA GLU A 179 -33.97 1.01 -0.28
C GLU A 179 -34.71 -0.06 -1.13
N LYS A 180 -34.04 -0.61 -2.14
CA LYS A 180 -34.56 -1.71 -2.98
C LYS A 180 -34.31 -3.11 -2.41
N GLN A 181 -33.89 -3.24 -1.16
CA GLN A 181 -33.54 -4.49 -0.47
C GLN A 181 -32.48 -5.36 -1.16
N LEU A 182 -31.70 -4.80 -2.08
CA LEU A 182 -30.62 -5.49 -2.79
C LEU A 182 -29.27 -4.84 -2.48
N SER A 183 -28.25 -5.65 -2.18
CA SER A 183 -26.86 -5.22 -2.07
C SER A 183 -26.29 -4.96 -3.46
N THR A 184 -25.58 -3.85 -3.63
CA THR A 184 -24.89 -3.53 -4.90
C THR A 184 -23.50 -4.18 -4.97
N PHE A 185 -22.97 -4.67 -3.85
CA PHE A 185 -21.67 -5.33 -3.77
C PHE A 185 -21.72 -6.61 -2.92
N ILE A 186 -21.23 -7.72 -3.47
CA ILE A 186 -21.27 -9.04 -2.80
C ILE A 186 -19.91 -9.36 -2.17
N LEU A 187 -19.88 -9.48 -0.84
CA LEU A 187 -18.67 -9.80 -0.08
C LEU A 187 -18.37 -11.31 -0.04
N THR A 188 -17.78 -11.82 -1.12
CA THR A 188 -17.22 -13.18 -1.19
C THR A 188 -15.95 -13.33 -0.33
N PRO A 189 -15.50 -14.56 0.00
CA PRO A 189 -14.23 -14.77 0.72
C PRO A 189 -13.02 -14.10 0.06
N THR A 190 -12.91 -14.19 -1.27
CA THR A 190 -11.84 -13.55 -2.04
C THR A 190 -11.94 -12.02 -1.98
N THR A 191 -13.16 -11.49 -2.13
CA THR A 191 -13.40 -10.04 -2.04
C THR A 191 -13.03 -9.50 -0.66
N ARG A 192 -13.37 -10.23 0.43
CA ARG A 192 -12.99 -9.86 1.81
C ARG A 192 -11.49 -9.88 2.01
N ARG A 193 -10.79 -10.89 1.47
CA ARG A 193 -9.32 -10.97 1.52
C ARG A 193 -8.67 -9.80 0.79
N ASN A 194 -9.17 -9.45 -0.39
CA ASN A 194 -8.66 -8.33 -1.18
C ASN A 194 -8.99 -6.98 -0.53
N LEU A 195 -10.18 -6.82 0.05
CA LEU A 195 -10.55 -5.64 0.83
C LEU A 195 -9.61 -5.44 2.03
N ARG A 196 -9.27 -6.51 2.76
CA ARG A 196 -8.29 -6.44 3.85
C ARG A 196 -6.92 -5.99 3.35
N ARG A 197 -6.43 -6.56 2.23
CA ARG A 197 -5.15 -6.18 1.63
C ARG A 197 -5.14 -4.70 1.18
N LEU A 198 -6.23 -4.24 0.56
CA LEU A 198 -6.38 -2.85 0.14
C LEU A 198 -6.45 -1.91 1.34
N ALA A 199 -7.23 -2.24 2.36
CA ALA A 199 -7.32 -1.46 3.60
C ALA A 199 -5.98 -1.36 4.34
N ARG A 200 -5.19 -2.45 4.36
CA ARG A 200 -3.81 -2.44 4.85
C ARG A 200 -2.94 -1.46 4.08
N ALA A 201 -3.01 -1.47 2.75
CA ALA A 201 -2.22 -0.58 1.91
C ALA A 201 -2.60 0.89 2.14
N ILE A 202 -3.90 1.21 2.18
CA ILE A 202 -4.41 2.57 2.41
C ILE A 202 -4.00 3.07 3.81
N SER A 203 -4.16 2.24 4.84
CA SER A 203 -3.81 2.62 6.23
C SER A 203 -2.32 2.68 6.51
N SER A 204 -1.46 2.22 5.58
CA SER A 204 0.00 2.28 5.71
C SER A 204 0.61 3.63 5.33
N GLY A 205 -0.21 4.59 4.87
CA GLY A 205 0.20 5.94 4.54
C GLY A 205 -0.23 6.40 3.15
N PRO A 206 0.10 7.65 2.78
CA PRO A 206 -0.30 8.28 1.51
C PRO A 206 0.57 7.81 0.34
N TRP A 207 0.74 6.50 0.20
CA TRP A 207 1.54 5.90 -0.86
C TRP A 207 0.66 5.62 -2.08
N PRO A 208 1.14 5.88 -3.30
CA PRO A 208 0.47 5.37 -4.50
C PRO A 208 0.36 3.85 -4.43
N ILE A 209 -0.85 3.33 -4.69
CA ILE A 209 -1.16 1.90 -4.69
C ILE A 209 -1.39 1.49 -6.14
N LEU A 210 -0.61 0.52 -6.62
CA LEU A 210 -0.83 -0.12 -7.91
C LEU A 210 -1.57 -1.44 -7.69
N LEU A 211 -2.68 -1.64 -8.40
CA LEU A 211 -3.44 -2.88 -8.38
C LEU A 211 -3.32 -3.56 -9.75
N GLU A 212 -2.71 -4.74 -9.76
CA GLU A 212 -2.52 -5.56 -10.95
C GLU A 212 -3.44 -6.79 -10.91
N GLY A 213 -3.80 -7.28 -12.10
CA GLY A 213 -4.59 -8.49 -12.27
C GLY A 213 -5.43 -8.44 -13.55
N PRO A 214 -6.13 -9.53 -13.90
CA PRO A 214 -6.91 -9.59 -15.13
C PRO A 214 -8.00 -8.51 -15.18
N THR A 215 -8.37 -8.11 -16.39
CA THR A 215 -9.56 -7.28 -16.63
C THR A 215 -10.80 -7.99 -16.05
N SER A 216 -11.79 -7.22 -15.62
CA SER A 216 -13.03 -7.74 -15.01
C SER A 216 -12.89 -8.49 -13.67
N ALA A 217 -11.71 -8.53 -13.04
CA ALA A 217 -11.52 -9.10 -11.70
C ALA A 217 -12.12 -8.26 -10.54
N GLY A 218 -12.81 -7.16 -10.85
CA GLY A 218 -13.43 -6.27 -9.87
C GLY A 218 -12.46 -5.33 -9.14
N LYS A 219 -11.26 -5.07 -9.69
CA LYS A 219 -10.25 -4.17 -9.09
C LYS A 219 -10.80 -2.76 -8.87
N THR A 220 -11.31 -2.13 -9.93
CA THR A 220 -11.88 -0.78 -9.89
C THR A 220 -13.08 -0.73 -8.95
N THR A 221 -13.99 -1.71 -9.05
CA THR A 221 -15.17 -1.81 -8.17
C THR A 221 -14.79 -1.95 -6.70
N LEU A 222 -13.72 -2.71 -6.37
CA LEU A 222 -13.24 -2.86 -5.00
C LEU A 222 -12.72 -1.53 -4.43
N VAL A 223 -12.00 -0.73 -5.24
CA VAL A 223 -11.51 0.59 -4.84
C VAL A 223 -12.66 1.56 -4.66
N GLU A 224 -13.60 1.62 -5.61
CA GLU A 224 -14.79 2.48 -5.54
C GLU A 224 -15.66 2.12 -4.32
N TYR A 225 -15.86 0.83 -4.06
CA TYR A 225 -16.54 0.33 -2.86
C TYR A 225 -15.83 0.77 -1.58
N THR A 226 -14.51 0.62 -1.51
CA THR A 226 -13.73 1.01 -0.32
C THR A 226 -13.79 2.52 -0.09
N ALA A 227 -13.76 3.32 -1.16
CA ALA A 227 -13.89 4.77 -1.08
C ALA A 227 -15.28 5.19 -0.59
N ALA A 228 -16.34 4.59 -1.14
CA ALA A 228 -17.72 4.82 -0.69
C ALA A 228 -17.91 4.44 0.77
N LEU A 229 -17.35 3.29 1.20
CA LEU A 229 -17.36 2.84 2.59
C LEU A 229 -16.67 3.84 3.52
N CYS A 230 -15.65 4.56 3.03
CA CYS A 230 -14.93 5.57 3.80
C CYS A 230 -15.47 7.00 3.61
N GLY A 231 -16.46 7.23 2.75
CA GLY A 231 -16.97 8.58 2.44
C GLY A 231 -16.06 9.43 1.54
N HIS A 232 -15.12 8.81 0.81
CA HIS A 232 -14.25 9.50 -0.13
C HIS A 232 -14.86 9.59 -1.52
N LYS A 233 -14.80 10.77 -2.12
CA LYS A 233 -15.16 10.96 -3.53
C LYS A 233 -14.01 10.45 -4.40
N VAL A 234 -14.38 9.71 -5.45
CA VAL A 234 -13.42 9.17 -6.42
C VAL A 234 -13.55 9.89 -7.76
N ILE A 235 -12.42 10.25 -8.35
CA ILE A 235 -12.31 10.63 -9.76
C ILE A 235 -11.58 9.48 -10.48
N ARG A 236 -12.27 8.88 -11.45
CA ARG A 236 -11.69 7.87 -12.33
C ARG A 236 -11.23 8.54 -13.63
N ILE A 237 -9.97 8.32 -13.99
CA ILE A 237 -9.37 8.71 -15.26
C ILE A 237 -9.05 7.41 -15.99
N ASN A 238 -9.73 7.17 -17.11
CA ASN A 238 -9.50 5.97 -17.91
C ASN A 238 -8.51 6.28 -19.03
N ASN A 239 -7.31 5.69 -18.96
CA ASN A 239 -6.27 5.93 -19.95
C ASN A 239 -6.50 5.10 -21.20
N HIS A 240 -6.01 5.62 -22.31
CA HIS A 240 -6.01 4.99 -23.62
C HIS A 240 -4.82 5.52 -24.43
N GLU A 241 -4.55 4.93 -25.60
CA GLU A 241 -3.36 5.26 -26.41
C GLU A 241 -3.30 6.73 -26.88
N HIS A 242 -4.42 7.44 -26.82
CA HIS A 242 -4.55 8.84 -27.21
C HIS A 242 -4.86 9.78 -26.04
N THR A 243 -4.69 9.33 -24.80
CA THR A 243 -4.84 10.20 -23.63
C THR A 243 -3.85 11.36 -23.71
N ASP A 244 -4.37 12.58 -23.63
CA ASP A 244 -3.60 13.82 -23.66
C ASP A 244 -3.37 14.35 -22.22
N ILE A 245 -2.21 14.94 -21.97
CA ILE A 245 -1.87 15.60 -20.70
C ILE A 245 -2.86 16.70 -20.31
N GLN A 246 -3.55 17.30 -21.29
CA GLN A 246 -4.61 18.28 -21.05
C GLN A 246 -5.84 17.69 -20.35
N GLU A 247 -6.09 16.38 -20.45
CA GLU A 247 -7.18 15.73 -19.71
C GLU A 247 -6.88 15.71 -18.19
N TYR A 248 -5.60 15.55 -17.84
CA TYR A 248 -5.12 15.53 -16.47
C TYR A 248 -5.03 16.94 -15.89
N THR A 249 -4.35 17.83 -16.62
CA THR A 249 -3.96 19.16 -16.14
C THR A 249 -5.03 20.22 -16.39
N GLY A 250 -5.70 20.15 -17.55
CA GLY A 250 -6.73 21.08 -17.95
C GLY A 250 -6.48 21.67 -19.34
N ARG A 251 -7.50 22.37 -19.84
CA ARG A 251 -7.46 23.01 -21.15
C ARG A 251 -8.21 24.33 -21.14
N PHE A 252 -7.87 25.22 -22.06
CA PHE A 252 -8.69 26.37 -22.36
C PHE A 252 -9.92 25.93 -23.15
N THR A 253 -11.09 26.36 -22.70
CA THR A 253 -12.38 26.10 -23.36
C THR A 253 -13.18 27.39 -23.33
N SER A 254 -13.99 27.62 -24.36
CA SER A 254 -14.98 28.69 -24.33
C SER A 254 -16.07 28.35 -23.32
N ASP A 255 -16.53 29.35 -22.58
CA ASP A 255 -17.76 29.26 -21.77
C ASP A 255 -19.01 29.48 -22.64
N ASP A 256 -20.19 29.42 -22.02
CA ASP A 256 -21.48 29.63 -22.69
C ASP A 256 -21.62 31.04 -23.30
N ASN A 257 -20.76 31.99 -22.92
CA ASN A 257 -20.71 33.35 -23.43
C ASN A 257 -19.58 33.56 -24.47
N GLY A 258 -18.90 32.48 -24.89
CA GLY A 258 -17.81 32.53 -25.86
C GLY A 258 -16.48 33.05 -25.33
N LYS A 259 -16.35 33.29 -24.02
CA LYS A 259 -15.10 33.74 -23.40
C LYS A 259 -14.20 32.53 -23.14
N LEU A 260 -12.93 32.65 -23.55
CA LEU A 260 -11.93 31.63 -23.26
C LEU A 260 -11.58 31.63 -21.76
N GLY A 261 -11.83 30.51 -21.10
CA GLY A 261 -11.47 30.27 -19.70
C GLY A 261 -10.65 29.00 -19.57
N PHE A 262 -9.68 29.01 -18.64
CA PHE A 262 -8.97 27.79 -18.27
C PHE A 262 -9.88 26.91 -17.42
N LYS A 263 -10.05 25.64 -17.81
CA LYS A 263 -10.82 24.65 -17.07
C LYS A 263 -9.89 23.57 -16.56
N ASP A 264 -9.82 23.45 -15.24
CA ASP A 264 -9.02 22.42 -14.57
C ASP A 264 -9.36 21.02 -15.10
N GLY A 265 -8.32 20.23 -15.35
CA GLY A 265 -8.40 18.81 -15.67
C GLY A 265 -8.77 17.96 -14.47
N LEU A 266 -8.99 16.66 -14.70
CA LEU A 266 -9.51 15.75 -13.68
C LEU A 266 -8.56 15.58 -12.48
N LEU A 267 -7.25 15.50 -12.75
CA LEU A 267 -6.23 15.37 -11.71
C LEU A 267 -6.13 16.65 -10.87
N VAL A 268 -6.12 17.82 -11.50
CA VAL A 268 -6.03 19.11 -10.78
C VAL A 268 -7.23 19.31 -9.85
N ARG A 269 -8.44 18.94 -10.29
CA ARG A 269 -9.63 18.97 -9.44
C ARG A 269 -9.52 18.03 -8.26
N ALA A 270 -9.02 16.82 -8.47
CA ALA A 270 -8.86 15.87 -7.38
C ALA A 270 -7.86 16.38 -6.33
N LEU A 271 -6.71 16.89 -6.77
CA LEU A 271 -5.69 17.45 -5.90
C LEU A 271 -6.21 18.64 -5.08
N ARG A 272 -6.96 19.56 -5.70
CA ARG A 272 -7.54 20.73 -5.02
C ARG A 272 -8.58 20.36 -3.96
N ASN A 273 -9.34 19.29 -4.18
CA ASN A 273 -10.45 18.92 -3.31
C ASN A 273 -10.16 17.72 -2.40
N GLY A 274 -8.96 17.14 -2.46
CA GLY A 274 -8.59 15.94 -1.70
C GLY A 274 -9.35 14.69 -2.13
N TYR A 275 -9.76 14.58 -3.39
CA TYR A 275 -10.46 13.40 -3.89
C TYR A 275 -9.48 12.26 -4.19
N TRP A 276 -9.95 11.02 -4.05
CA TRP A 276 -9.18 9.87 -4.50
C TRP A 276 -9.16 9.84 -6.02
N VAL A 277 -8.02 9.47 -6.59
CA VAL A 277 -7.86 9.33 -8.04
C VAL A 277 -7.60 7.87 -8.38
N ILE A 278 -8.38 7.34 -9.30
CA ILE A 278 -8.11 6.05 -9.95
C ILE A 278 -7.58 6.37 -11.35
N LEU A 279 -6.33 5.99 -11.60
CA LEU A 279 -5.76 5.96 -12.95
C LEU A 279 -5.95 4.54 -13.49
N ASP A 280 -7.00 4.36 -14.30
CA ASP A 280 -7.33 3.06 -14.87
C ASP A 280 -6.64 2.88 -16.22
N GLU A 281 -6.39 1.62 -16.59
CA GLU A 281 -5.72 1.25 -17.84
C GLU A 281 -4.38 1.98 -18.07
N LEU A 282 -3.64 2.25 -16.98
CA LEU A 282 -2.40 3.05 -17.01
C LEU A 282 -1.34 2.49 -17.98
N ASN A 283 -1.35 1.17 -18.22
CA ASN A 283 -0.49 0.52 -19.20
C ASN A 283 -0.77 0.91 -20.67
N LEU A 284 -1.92 1.53 -20.95
CA LEU A 284 -2.30 2.05 -22.27
C LEU A 284 -1.97 3.54 -22.43
N ALA A 285 -1.57 4.23 -21.36
CA ALA A 285 -1.24 5.65 -21.43
C ALA A 285 0.04 5.87 -22.27
N PRO A 286 0.09 6.92 -23.10
CA PRO A 286 1.31 7.27 -23.83
C PRO A 286 2.44 7.69 -22.88
N THR A 287 3.70 7.47 -23.29
CA THR A 287 4.89 7.74 -22.46
C THR A 287 5.00 9.20 -22.00
N GLU A 288 4.42 10.14 -22.73
CA GLU A 288 4.43 11.57 -22.36
C GLU A 288 3.49 11.88 -21.18
N VAL A 289 2.52 11.02 -20.91
CA VAL A 289 1.56 11.15 -19.79
C VAL A 289 2.03 10.41 -18.53
N LEU A 290 2.86 9.37 -18.70
CA LEU A 290 3.44 8.55 -17.63
C LEU A 290 4.64 9.23 -16.93
#